data_AF-A0ABD5DTW7-F1
#
_entry.id   AF-A0ABD5DTW7-F1
#
_cell.length_a   1.000
_cell.length_b   1.000
_cell.length_c   1.000
_cell.angle_alpha   90.00
_cell.angle_beta   90.00
_cell.angle_gamma   90.00
#
_symmetry.space_group_name_H-M   'P 1'
#
loop_
_entity.id
_entity.type
_entity.pdbx_description
1 polymer ?
#
loop_
_entity_poly.entity_id
_entity_poly.type
_entity_poly.pdbx_seq_one_letter_code
_entity_poly.pdbx_strand_id
1 'polypeptide(L)'
;YQIIYHSNFGTPILEEGARFLAPMSSISPFNDYAKSGLKTWQTYQGPTKDFDEMVFNIQPLADENHQTLAAVVNKAGDKGASIQFDTRQLPVLTLWKNTDTVK
;
A
#
# COMPACT_ATOMS: atom_id res chain seq x y z
N TYR A 1 -5.62 -23.70 -2.90
CA TYR A 1 -4.30 -23.13 -2.54
C TYR A 1 -4.49 -21.65 -2.22
N GLN A 2 -3.48 -20.98 -1.66
CA GLN A 2 -3.50 -19.53 -1.39
C GLN A 2 -2.16 -18.92 -1.83
N ILE A 3 -2.17 -17.66 -2.27
CA ILE A 3 -0.97 -16.92 -2.66
C ILE A 3 -1.11 -15.44 -2.32
N ILE A 4 0.00 -14.82 -1.92
CA ILE A 4 0.17 -13.37 -1.84
C ILE A 4 1.43 -13.03 -2.62
N TYR A 5 1.31 -12.18 -3.63
CA TYR A 5 2.47 -11.59 -4.30
C TYR A 5 3.01 -10.44 -3.45
N HIS A 6 3.92 -10.77 -2.53
CA HIS A 6 4.44 -9.83 -1.54
C HIS A 6 5.53 -8.92 -2.12
N SER A 7 5.12 -7.88 -2.85
CA SER A 7 6.03 -6.93 -3.49
C SER A 7 6.40 -5.80 -2.53
N ASN A 8 7.69 -5.67 -2.22
CA ASN A 8 8.21 -4.72 -1.22
C ASN A 8 9.02 -3.60 -1.89
N PHE A 9 8.86 -2.37 -1.40
CA PHE A 9 9.53 -1.19 -1.93
C PHE A 9 10.11 -0.34 -0.80
N GLY A 10 11.36 0.10 -0.96
CA GLY A 10 12.05 0.99 -0.03
C GLY A 10 12.50 2.28 -0.72
N THR A 11 13.58 2.88 -0.22
CA THR A 11 14.25 3.98 -0.90
C THR A 11 14.76 3.53 -2.28
N PRO A 12 14.78 4.40 -3.30
CA PRO A 12 14.51 5.85 -3.26
C PRO A 12 13.04 6.24 -3.48
N ILE A 13 12.11 5.28 -3.54
CA ILE A 13 10.68 5.60 -3.75
C ILE A 13 10.00 5.92 -2.41
N LEU A 14 10.23 5.08 -1.40
CA LEU A 14 9.66 5.27 -0.07
C LEU A 14 10.47 6.32 0.70
N GLU A 15 9.79 7.40 1.07
CA GLU A 15 10.32 8.54 1.81
C GLU A 15 9.15 9.22 2.57
N GLU A 16 9.47 10.17 3.45
CA GLU A 16 8.41 10.97 4.09
C GLU A 16 7.57 11.69 3.04
N GLY A 17 6.25 11.47 3.06
CA GLY A 17 5.34 12.05 2.09
C GLY A 17 5.23 11.28 0.77
N ALA A 18 5.90 10.12 0.64
CA ALA A 18 5.56 9.16 -0.40
C ALA A 18 4.07 8.77 -0.31
N ARG A 19 3.50 8.33 -1.44
CA ARG A 19 2.06 8.04 -1.54
C ARG A 19 1.82 6.66 -2.15
N PHE A 20 0.84 5.95 -1.57
CA PHE A 20 0.24 4.77 -2.17
C PHE A 20 -0.97 5.17 -3.03
N LEU A 21 -1.15 4.53 -4.18
CA LEU A 21 -2.22 4.82 -5.14
C LEU A 21 -2.88 3.50 -5.54
N ALA A 22 -4.21 3.41 -5.42
CA ALA A 22 -4.98 2.30 -5.97
C ALA A 22 -6.47 2.70 -6.09
N PRO A 23 -7.17 2.31 -7.17
CA PRO A 23 -8.62 2.43 -7.22
C PRO A 23 -9.25 1.34 -6.33
N MET A 24 -10.13 1.73 -5.40
CA MET A 24 -10.70 0.81 -4.42
C MET A 24 -12.14 1.18 -4.06
N SER A 25 -12.95 0.18 -3.70
CA SER A 25 -14.31 0.37 -3.19
C SER A 25 -14.34 0.47 -1.66
N SER A 26 -13.37 -0.14 -0.97
CA SER A 26 -13.23 -0.04 0.47
C SER A 26 -11.80 -0.29 0.95
N ILE A 27 -11.51 0.23 2.15
CA ILE A 27 -10.28 0.00 2.91
C ILE A 27 -10.62 -0.15 4.38
N SER A 28 -9.97 -1.08 5.08
CA SER A 28 -10.11 -1.28 6.52
C SER A 28 -8.76 -1.52 7.20
N PRO A 29 -8.59 -1.10 8.47
CA PRO A 29 -7.40 -1.42 9.24
C PRO A 29 -7.40 -2.91 9.58
N PHE A 30 -6.21 -3.54 9.56
CA PHE A 30 -6.07 -4.95 9.90
C PHE A 30 -6.34 -5.24 11.39
N ASN A 31 -5.99 -4.30 12.26
CA ASN A 31 -6.13 -4.41 13.72
C ASN A 31 -6.41 -3.04 14.36
N ASP A 32 -6.56 -3.02 15.68
CA ASP A 32 -6.83 -1.80 16.44
C ASP A 32 -5.71 -0.75 16.33
N TYR A 33 -4.46 -1.19 16.23
CA TYR A 33 -3.29 -0.32 16.08
C TYR A 33 -3.37 0.49 14.79
N ALA A 34 -3.67 -0.17 13.67
CA ALA A 34 -3.77 0.45 12.34
C ALA A 34 -4.96 1.41 12.19
N LYS A 35 -5.94 1.42 13.11
CA LYS A 35 -7.09 2.36 13.07
C LYS A 35 -6.64 3.82 13.01
N SER A 36 -5.57 4.16 13.74
CA SER A 36 -5.03 5.51 13.81
C SER A 36 -4.50 6.01 12.45
N GLY A 37 -3.93 5.12 11.64
CA GLY A 37 -3.41 5.43 10.31
C GLY A 37 -4.47 5.41 9.19
N LEU A 38 -5.71 5.02 9.47
CA LEU A 38 -6.74 4.86 8.43
C LEU A 38 -7.06 6.18 7.72
N LYS A 39 -7.05 7.33 8.42
CA LYS A 39 -7.33 8.64 7.78
C LYS A 39 -6.22 9.07 6.81
N THR A 40 -5.02 8.55 6.97
CA THR A 40 -3.82 8.90 6.19
C THR A 40 -3.25 7.67 5.49
N TRP A 41 -4.10 6.68 5.18
CA TRP A 41 -3.69 5.42 4.55
C TRP A 41 -2.80 5.68 3.33
N GLN A 42 -3.16 6.69 2.54
CA GLN A 42 -2.50 7.07 1.29
C GLN A 42 -1.07 7.60 1.48
N THR A 43 -0.73 8.22 2.61
CA THR A 43 0.53 8.95 2.79
C THR A 43 1.46 8.24 3.76
N TYR A 44 2.70 7.99 3.36
CA TYR A 44 3.73 7.41 4.22
C TYR A 44 4.41 8.46 5.09
N GLN A 45 4.74 8.06 6.32
CA GLN A 45 5.64 8.79 7.20
C GLN A 45 7.10 8.46 6.84
N GLY A 46 8.05 9.28 7.31
CA GLY A 46 9.46 8.89 7.31
C GLY A 46 9.75 7.75 8.30
N PRO A 47 11.00 7.27 8.38
CA PRO A 47 11.42 6.31 9.41
C PRO A 47 11.05 6.81 10.81
N THR A 48 10.24 6.05 11.53
CA THR A 48 9.60 6.46 12.79
C THR A 48 9.91 5.43 13.86
N LYS A 49 10.50 5.87 14.97
CA LYS A 49 10.85 4.98 16.08
C LYS A 49 9.60 4.43 16.76
N ASP A 50 9.64 3.13 17.10
CA ASP A 50 8.58 2.42 17.81
C ASP A 50 7.24 2.40 17.03
N PHE A 51 7.31 2.45 15.70
CA PHE A 51 6.14 2.43 14.80
C PHE A 51 5.68 1.02 14.47
N ASP A 52 6.59 0.03 14.44
CA ASP A 52 6.31 -1.33 13.98
C ASP A 52 5.71 -1.32 12.57
N GLU A 53 4.43 -1.63 12.41
CA GLU A 53 3.74 -1.61 11.13
C GLU A 53 2.25 -1.30 11.23
N MET A 54 1.69 -0.77 10.14
CA MET A 54 0.25 -0.68 9.93
C MET A 54 -0.13 -1.39 8.65
N VAL A 55 -1.04 -2.36 8.76
CA VAL A 55 -1.58 -3.12 7.63
C VAL A 55 -3.02 -2.69 7.36
N PHE A 56 -3.36 -2.54 6.08
CA PHE A 56 -4.71 -2.24 5.61
C PHE A 56 -5.17 -3.27 4.57
N ASN A 57 -6.41 -3.71 4.71
CA ASN A 57 -7.09 -4.58 3.76
C ASN A 57 -7.83 -3.72 2.73
N ILE A 58 -7.66 -4.00 1.45
CA ILE A 58 -8.24 -3.23 0.34
C ILE A 58 -9.06 -4.15 -0.56
N GLN A 59 -10.24 -3.66 -0.95
CA GLN A 59 -11.06 -4.24 -2.02
C GLN A 59 -10.82 -3.42 -3.31
N PRO A 60 -10.00 -3.90 -4.26
CA PRO A 60 -9.64 -3.12 -5.45
C PRO A 60 -10.81 -3.03 -6.43
N LEU A 61 -10.92 -1.90 -7.12
CA LEU A 61 -11.74 -1.77 -8.33
C LEU A 61 -10.92 -2.17 -9.55
N ALA A 62 -11.59 -2.61 -10.61
CA ALA A 62 -10.97 -3.00 -11.86
C ALA A 62 -11.68 -2.38 -13.08
N ASP A 63 -10.99 -2.34 -14.21
CA ASP A 63 -11.55 -1.97 -15.50
C ASP A 63 -12.42 -3.09 -16.12
N GLU A 64 -12.91 -2.85 -17.33
CA GLU A 64 -13.76 -3.79 -18.09
C GLU A 64 -13.06 -5.12 -18.41
N ASN A 65 -11.73 -5.17 -18.35
CA ASN A 65 -10.90 -6.36 -18.57
C ASN A 65 -10.46 -7.02 -17.26
N HIS A 66 -11.07 -6.63 -16.14
CA HIS A 66 -10.73 -7.05 -14.77
C HIS A 66 -9.31 -6.67 -14.33
N GLN A 67 -8.65 -5.74 -15.01
CA GLN A 67 -7.33 -5.25 -14.63
C GLN A 67 -7.45 -4.11 -13.61
N THR A 68 -6.54 -4.10 -12.65
CA THR A 68 -6.35 -2.99 -11.72
C THR A 68 -4.87 -2.61 -11.64
N LEU A 69 -4.58 -1.45 -11.06
CA LEU A 69 -3.23 -0.93 -10.91
C LEU A 69 -3.05 -0.35 -9.51
N ALA A 70 -2.07 -0.87 -8.77
CA ALA A 70 -1.60 -0.29 -7.52
C ALA A 70 -0.19 0.29 -7.73
N ALA A 71 0.11 1.42 -7.08
CA ALA A 71 1.41 2.05 -7.19
C ALA A 71 1.87 2.68 -5.88
N VAL A 72 3.19 2.80 -5.73
CA VAL A 72 3.83 3.63 -4.74
C VAL A 72 4.69 4.66 -5.46
N VAL A 73 4.58 5.92 -5.06
CA VAL A 73 5.31 7.05 -5.65
C VAL A 73 5.99 7.86 -4.56
N ASN A 74 7.15 8.43 -4.86
CA ASN A 74 7.83 9.35 -3.96
C ASN A 74 7.06 10.68 -3.82
N LYS A 75 7.49 11.55 -2.90
CA LYS A 75 6.79 12.80 -2.58
C LYS A 75 6.69 13.72 -3.79
N ALA A 76 7.78 13.84 -4.55
CA ALA A 76 7.83 14.64 -5.78
C ALA A 76 6.98 14.06 -6.92
N GLY A 77 6.67 12.76 -6.90
CA GLY A 77 5.94 12.06 -7.95
C GLY A 77 6.77 11.80 -9.21
N ASP A 78 8.11 11.86 -9.11
CA ASP A 78 9.04 11.61 -10.23
C ASP A 78 9.67 10.21 -10.20
N LYS A 79 9.45 9.45 -9.12
CA LYS A 79 9.90 8.05 -8.95
C LYS A 79 8.76 7.22 -8.41
N GLY A 80 8.60 6.01 -8.92
CA GLY A 80 7.57 5.10 -8.45
C GLY A 80 7.66 3.73 -9.06
N ALA A 81 6.87 2.81 -8.51
CA ALA A 81 6.68 1.47 -9.01
C ALA A 81 5.18 1.16 -9.03
N SER A 82 4.73 0.43 -10.06
CA SER A 82 3.34 0.02 -10.20
C SER A 82 3.24 -1.49 -10.45
N ILE A 83 2.16 -2.08 -9.96
CA ILE A 83 1.80 -3.49 -10.15
C ILE A 83 0.43 -3.52 -10.81
N GLN A 84 0.38 -4.02 -12.04
CA GLN A 84 -0.87 -4.33 -12.72
C GLN A 84 -1.23 -5.79 -12.45
N PHE A 85 -2.49 -6.07 -12.11
CA PHE A 85 -2.95 -7.44 -11.88
C PHE A 85 -4.43 -7.61 -12.22
N ASP A 86 -4.81 -8.87 -12.50
CA ASP A 86 -6.17 -9.29 -12.75
C ASP A 86 -6.89 -9.61 -11.43
N THR A 87 -7.98 -8.90 -11.13
CA THR A 87 -8.73 -9.06 -9.88
C THR A 87 -9.49 -10.39 -9.78
N ARG A 88 -9.60 -11.17 -10.86
CA ARG A 88 -10.13 -12.54 -10.83
C ARG A 88 -9.09 -13.54 -10.33
N GLN A 89 -7.80 -13.22 -10.47
CA GLN A 89 -6.69 -14.04 -10.00
C GLN A 89 -6.29 -13.65 -8.58
N LEU A 90 -6.24 -12.34 -8.30
CA LEU A 90 -5.90 -11.76 -7.00
C LEU A 90 -7.03 -10.79 -6.57
N PRO A 91 -8.08 -11.28 -5.91
CA PRO A 91 -9.31 -10.51 -5.67
C PRO A 91 -9.20 -9.48 -4.53
N VAL A 92 -8.12 -9.50 -3.76
CA VAL A 92 -7.88 -8.62 -2.61
C VAL A 92 -6.47 -8.08 -2.64
N LEU A 93 -6.27 -6.91 -2.03
CA LEU A 93 -4.98 -6.25 -1.94
C LEU A 93 -4.67 -5.91 -0.48
N THR A 94 -3.42 -6.12 -0.07
CA THR A 94 -2.93 -5.74 1.26
C THR A 94 -1.95 -4.59 1.09
N LEU A 95 -2.19 -3.48 1.80
CA LEU A 95 -1.23 -2.40 1.96
C LEU A 95 -0.51 -2.58 3.29
N TRP A 96 0.77 -2.91 3.22
CA TRP A 96 1.66 -2.98 4.37
C TRP A 96 2.50 -1.70 4.46
N LYS A 97 2.32 -0.93 5.53
CA LYS A 97 3.12 0.25 5.84
C LYS A 97 4.04 -0.09 6.99
N ASN A 98 5.29 -0.41 6.68
CA ASN A 98 6.36 -0.54 7.67
C ASN A 98 7.32 0.62 7.48
N THR A 99 7.07 1.71 8.21
CA THR A 99 7.90 2.91 8.23
C THR A 99 8.61 3.04 9.57
N ASP A 100 9.03 1.92 10.17
CA ASP A 100 9.87 1.93 11.35
C ASP A 100 11.28 2.47 11.03
N THR A 101 12.14 2.52 12.04
CA THR A 101 13.56 2.83 11.92
C THR A 101 14.28 1.96 10.90
N VAL A 102 15.21 2.59 10.20
CA VAL A 102 16.16 1.88 9.33
C VAL A 102 17.17 1.17 10.24
N LYS A 103 17.40 -0.12 9.99
CA LYS A 103 18.47 -0.89 10.66
C LYS A 103 19.85 -0.47 10.19
#